data_AF-A0AB74M758-F1
#
_entry.id   AF-A0AB74M758-F1
#
_cell.length_a   1.000
_cell.length_b   1.000
_cell.length_c   1.000
_cell.angle_alpha   90.00
_cell.angle_beta   90.00
_cell.angle_gamma   90.00
#
_symmetry.space_group_name_H-M   'P 1'
#
loop_
_entity.id
_entity.type
_entity.pdbx_description
1 polymer ?
#
loop_
_entity_poly.entity_id
_entity_poly.type
_entity_poly.pdbx_seq_one_letter_code
_entity_poly.pdbx_strand_id
1 'polypeptide(L)'
;QEYAQDFIDYLRPQTIIGRFGQGGIPALRQVPFNIRVHAQVSGGAAGWVGEGKAKPLTKFDFESITFSHAKVSAIAVLTEELIRFSSPAADALVRNALAEAVVARLDTDFVDP
;
A
#
# COMPACT_ATOMS: atom_id res chain seq x y z
N GLN A 1 -6.32 -5.90 -23.41
CA GLN A 1 -6.61 -5.25 -22.12
C GLN A 1 -6.85 -6.27 -21.00
N GLU A 2 -7.35 -7.47 -21.31
CA GLU A 2 -7.61 -8.55 -20.35
C GLU A 2 -6.38 -9.00 -19.54
N TYR A 3 -5.21 -9.18 -20.15
CA TYR A 3 -3.96 -9.58 -19.46
C TYR A 3 -3.48 -8.61 -18.36
N ALA A 4 -3.75 -7.31 -18.52
CA ALA A 4 -3.34 -6.32 -17.51
C ALA A 4 -4.21 -6.45 -16.25
N GLN A 5 -5.51 -6.70 -16.44
CA GLN A 5 -6.44 -6.91 -15.33
C GLN A 5 -6.12 -8.21 -14.60
N ASP A 6 -5.87 -9.30 -15.34
CA ASP A 6 -5.46 -10.60 -14.78
C ASP A 6 -4.16 -10.51 -13.97
N PHE A 7 -3.18 -9.75 -14.46
CA PHE A 7 -1.93 -9.53 -13.74
C PHE A 7 -2.14 -8.72 -12.45
N ILE A 8 -3.03 -7.72 -12.48
CA ILE A 8 -3.40 -6.94 -11.28
C ILE A 8 -4.10 -7.84 -10.27
N ASP A 9 -5.02 -8.68 -10.70
CA ASP A 9 -5.79 -9.57 -9.81
C ASP A 9 -4.91 -10.69 -9.23
N TYR A 10 -3.88 -11.13 -9.96
CA TYR A 10 -2.82 -12.00 -9.45
C TYR A 10 -1.92 -11.31 -8.40
N LEU A 11 -1.57 -10.04 -8.64
CA LEU A 11 -0.67 -9.26 -7.79
C LEU A 11 -1.29 -8.79 -6.48
N ARG A 12 -2.53 -8.31 -6.50
CA ARG A 12 -3.21 -7.73 -5.33
C ARG A 12 -3.14 -8.59 -4.06
N PRO A 13 -3.47 -9.89 -4.07
CA PRO A 13 -3.42 -10.71 -2.86
C PRO A 13 -1.99 -10.96 -2.32
N GLN A 14 -0.96 -10.73 -3.14
CA GLN A 14 0.43 -10.93 -2.75
C GLN A 14 1.00 -9.73 -1.98
N THR A 15 0.53 -8.51 -2.24
CA THR A 15 0.96 -7.31 -1.52
C THR A 15 0.31 -7.16 -0.14
N ILE A 16 1.03 -6.60 0.82
CA ILE A 16 0.50 -6.22 2.14
C ILE A 16 -0.65 -5.22 1.97
N ILE A 17 -0.49 -4.21 1.12
CA ILE A 17 -1.51 -3.18 0.84
C ILE A 17 -2.82 -3.81 0.33
N GLY A 18 -2.73 -4.78 -0.58
CA GLY A 18 -3.90 -5.44 -1.18
C GLY A 18 -4.66 -6.37 -0.23
N ARG A 19 -4.06 -6.74 0.92
CA ARG A 19 -4.72 -7.53 1.97
C ARG A 19 -5.59 -6.68 2.90
N PHE A 20 -5.34 -5.37 3.01
CA PHE A 20 -6.21 -4.48 3.78
C PHE A 20 -7.61 -4.40 3.15
N GLY A 21 -8.65 -4.48 3.98
CA GLY A 21 -10.04 -4.55 3.52
C GLY A 21 -10.53 -5.97 3.17
N GLN A 22 -9.69 -7.00 3.32
CA GLN A 22 -10.05 -8.41 3.12
C GLN A 22 -9.84 -9.20 4.42
N GLY A 23 -10.60 -10.28 4.61
CA GLY A 23 -10.37 -11.23 5.72
C GLY A 23 -10.50 -10.66 7.13
N GLY A 24 -11.28 -9.58 7.32
CA GLY A 24 -11.44 -8.91 8.62
C GLY A 24 -10.36 -7.87 8.95
N ILE A 25 -9.43 -7.60 8.03
CA ILE A 25 -8.45 -6.52 8.15
C ILE A 25 -9.13 -5.19 7.76
N PRO A 26 -9.07 -4.13 8.60
CA PRO A 26 -9.65 -2.83 8.26
C PRO A 26 -9.13 -2.29 6.92
N ALA A 27 -9.98 -1.61 6.16
CA ALA A 27 -9.56 -1.00 4.90
C ALA A 27 -8.68 0.24 5.14
N LEU A 28 -7.70 0.47 4.26
CA LEU A 28 -6.95 1.71 4.26
C LEU A 28 -7.84 2.88 3.80
N ARG A 29 -7.62 4.05 4.39
CA ARG A 29 -8.32 5.27 3.98
C ARG A 29 -7.84 5.68 2.59
N GLN A 30 -8.76 5.76 1.64
CA GLN A 30 -8.46 6.27 0.30
C GLN A 30 -8.20 7.77 0.36
N VAL A 31 -7.04 8.18 -0.15
CA VAL A 31 -6.61 9.58 -0.18
C VAL A 31 -6.28 9.97 -1.60
N PRO A 32 -6.90 11.02 -2.15
CA PRO A 32 -6.47 11.61 -3.41
C PRO A 32 -4.98 12.01 -3.38
N PHE A 33 -4.31 11.98 -4.52
CA PHE A 33 -2.95 12.52 -4.64
C PHE A 33 -2.96 14.04 -4.58
N ASN A 34 -1.84 14.63 -4.16
CA ASN A 34 -1.58 16.07 -4.11
C ASN A 34 -2.54 16.88 -3.22
N ILE A 35 -3.18 16.24 -2.24
CA ILE A 35 -3.93 16.95 -1.21
C ILE A 35 -3.16 16.97 0.11
N ARG A 36 -3.37 18.04 0.87
CA ARG A 36 -2.89 18.17 2.23
C ARG A 36 -3.93 17.54 3.15
N VAL A 37 -3.57 16.44 3.79
CA VAL A 37 -4.45 15.77 4.76
C VAL A 37 -4.01 16.16 6.16
N HIS A 38 -4.96 16.59 6.98
CA HIS A 38 -4.76 16.77 8.41
C HIS A 38 -4.87 15.40 9.09
N ALA A 39 -3.75 14.85 9.53
CA ALA A 39 -3.70 13.67 10.40
C ALA A 39 -3.72 14.14 11.86
N GLN A 40 -4.57 13.52 12.69
CA GLN A 40 -4.56 13.75 14.13
C GLN A 40 -3.41 12.93 14.73
N VAL A 41 -2.43 13.61 15.31
CA VAL A 41 -1.19 13.01 15.83
C VAL A 41 -1.32 12.66 17.31
N SER A 42 -2.19 13.36 18.05
CA SER A 42 -2.44 13.03 19.47
C SER A 42 -3.91 12.71 19.75
N GLY A 43 -4.13 11.56 20.38
CA GLY A 43 -5.40 11.16 20.94
C GLY A 43 -5.62 11.89 22.26
N GLY A 44 -6.68 12.69 22.34
CA GLY A 44 -7.04 13.37 23.56
C GLY A 44 -7.29 12.38 24.71
N ALA A 45 -6.64 12.57 25.86
CA ALA A 45 -6.87 11.75 27.04
C ALA A 45 -8.08 12.27 27.83
N ALA A 46 -8.96 11.35 28.25
CA ALA A 46 -10.05 11.60 29.19
C ALA A 46 -9.76 10.88 30.52
N GLY A 47 -10.06 11.53 31.64
CA GLY A 47 -9.87 10.97 32.98
C GLY A 47 -11.01 11.38 33.91
N TRP A 48 -11.21 10.59 34.97
CA TRP A 48 -12.19 10.90 36.02
C TRP A 48 -11.80 12.20 36.75
N VAL A 49 -12.75 13.12 36.92
CA VAL A 49 -12.53 14.40 37.61
C VAL A 49 -13.33 14.41 38.91
N GLY A 50 -12.66 14.72 40.02
CA GLY A 50 -13.32 14.87 41.33
C GLY A 50 -14.15 16.15 41.43
N GLU A 51 -15.15 16.14 42.31
CA GLU A 51 -16.02 17.29 42.56
C GLU A 51 -15.21 18.52 43.04
N GLY A 52 -15.46 19.68 42.42
CA GLY A 52 -14.77 20.93 42.74
C GLY A 52 -13.35 21.09 42.18
N LYS A 53 -12.84 20.12 41.40
CA LYS A 53 -11.54 20.22 40.73
C LYS A 53 -11.68 20.70 39.29
N ALA A 54 -10.66 21.44 38.82
CA ALA A 54 -10.59 21.90 37.45
C ALA A 54 -10.52 20.72 36.47
N LYS A 55 -11.33 20.77 35.41
CA LYS A 55 -11.32 19.77 34.34
C LYS A 55 -10.03 19.94 33.52
N PRO A 56 -9.22 18.88 33.32
CA PRO A 56 -8.03 18.98 32.49
C PRO A 56 -8.43 19.27 31.04
N LEU A 57 -7.67 20.14 30.37
CA LEU A 57 -7.90 20.48 28.96
C LEU A 57 -7.31 19.37 28.08
N THR A 58 -8.15 18.77 27.26
CA THR A 58 -7.73 17.81 26.25
C THR A 58 -7.24 18.55 25.01
N LYS A 59 -5.95 18.42 24.68
CA LYS A 59 -5.37 18.99 23.46
C LYS A 59 -5.40 17.94 22.35
N PHE A 60 -5.78 18.37 21.15
CA PHE A 60 -5.65 17.60 19.93
C PHE A 60 -4.59 18.27 19.05
N ASP A 61 -3.54 17.53 18.68
CA ASP A 61 -2.54 18.00 17.74
C ASP A 61 -2.88 17.46 16.35
N PHE A 62 -2.98 18.35 15.37
CA PHE A 62 -3.21 18.03 13.97
C PHE A 62 -1.97 18.41 13.16
N GLU A 63 -1.40 17.45 12.45
CA GLU A 63 -0.32 17.67 11.51
C GLU A 63 -0.84 17.53 10.09
N SER A 64 -0.27 18.32 9.19
CA SER A 64 -0.67 18.31 7.79
C SER A 64 0.39 17.63 6.94
N ILE A 65 0.09 16.44 6.44
CA ILE A 65 0.97 15.67 5.56
C ILE A 65 0.50 15.88 4.12
N THR A 66 1.44 16.18 3.23
CA THR A 66 1.17 16.28 1.79
C THR A 66 1.53 14.95 1.13
N PHE A 67 0.56 14.30 0.49
CA PHE A 67 0.81 13.07 -0.27
C PHE A 67 1.18 13.42 -1.72
N SER A 68 2.45 13.22 -2.11
CA SER A 68 2.91 13.36 -3.49
C SER A 68 2.63 12.09 -4.31
N HIS A 69 2.64 12.20 -5.63
CA HIS A 69 2.44 11.06 -6.53
C HIS A 69 3.76 10.29 -6.75
N ALA A 70 3.73 8.97 -6.61
CA ALA A 70 4.85 8.08 -6.89
C ALA A 70 4.39 6.90 -7.78
N LYS A 71 5.28 6.41 -8.64
CA LYS A 71 5.03 5.29 -9.56
C LYS A 71 6.12 4.23 -9.42
N VAL A 72 5.71 2.97 -9.24
CA VAL A 72 6.59 1.79 -9.28
C VAL A 72 6.56 1.17 -10.69
N SER A 73 7.71 0.81 -11.25
CA SER A 73 7.80 0.11 -12.54
C SER A 73 8.96 -0.89 -12.57
N ALA A 74 8.76 -2.02 -13.24
CA ALA A 74 9.78 -3.01 -13.54
C ALA A 74 9.73 -3.40 -15.03
N ILE A 75 10.90 -3.64 -15.63
CA ILE A 75 11.05 -4.07 -17.02
C ILE A 75 11.93 -5.32 -17.04
N ALA A 76 11.48 -6.38 -17.70
CA ALA A 76 12.26 -7.59 -17.95
C ALA A 76 12.60 -7.70 -19.44
N VAL A 77 13.83 -8.12 -19.75
CA VAL A 77 14.32 -8.32 -21.12
C VAL A 77 14.52 -9.82 -21.34
N LEU A 78 14.01 -10.33 -22.47
CA LEU A 78 14.09 -11.73 -22.86
C LEU A 78 14.63 -11.84 -24.29
N THR A 79 15.35 -12.92 -24.58
CA THR A 79 15.77 -13.22 -25.95
C THR A 79 14.64 -13.88 -26.75
N GLU A 80 14.64 -13.69 -28.07
CA GLU A 80 13.61 -14.27 -28.95
C GLU A 80 13.64 -15.80 -28.93
N GLU A 81 14.84 -16.38 -28.87
CA GLU A 81 15.04 -17.83 -28.77
C GLU A 81 14.41 -18.41 -27.50
N LEU A 82 14.54 -17.71 -26.36
CA LEU A 82 13.97 -18.15 -25.10
C LEU A 82 12.44 -18.22 -25.17
N ILE A 83 11.79 -17.20 -25.74
CA ILE A 83 10.32 -17.17 -25.90
C ILE A 83 9.86 -18.24 -26.91
N ARG A 84 10.62 -18.45 -27.99
CA ARG A 84 10.25 -19.39 -29.06
C ARG A 84 10.43 -20.86 -28.65
N PHE A 85 11.47 -21.18 -27.87
CA PHE A 85 11.76 -22.57 -27.47
C PHE A 85 11.23 -22.97 -26.10
N SER A 86 10.85 -22.01 -25.25
CA SER A 86 10.45 -22.29 -23.85
C SER A 86 8.98 -21.99 -23.55
N SER A 87 8.12 -21.95 -24.56
CA SER A 87 6.66 -21.87 -24.37
C SER A 87 6.13 -23.22 -23.85
N PRO A 88 5.40 -23.26 -22.71
CA PRO A 88 4.75 -22.16 -21.97
C PRO A 88 5.49 -21.62 -20.73
N ALA A 89 6.63 -22.21 -20.33
CA ALA A 89 7.24 -21.97 -19.02
C ALA A 89 7.92 -20.60 -18.89
N ALA A 90 8.51 -20.05 -19.95
CA ALA A 90 9.26 -18.79 -19.87
C ALA A 90 8.35 -17.58 -19.59
N ASP A 91 7.15 -17.52 -20.19
CA ASP A 91 6.20 -16.43 -19.97
C ASP A 91 5.68 -16.41 -18.53
N ALA A 92 5.26 -17.58 -18.02
CA ALA A 92 4.80 -17.71 -16.64
C ALA A 92 5.90 -17.38 -15.62
N LEU A 93 7.14 -17.80 -15.89
CA LEU A 93 8.29 -17.50 -15.03
C LEU A 93 8.55 -16.00 -14.96
N VAL A 94 8.53 -15.31 -16.11
CA VAL A 94 8.80 -13.87 -16.17
C VAL A 94 7.67 -13.07 -15.54
N ARG A 95 6.42 -13.47 -15.76
CA ARG A 95 5.26 -12.88 -15.09
C ARG A 95 5.41 -12.98 -13.57
N ASN A 96 5.77 -14.17 -13.06
CA ASN A 96 5.92 -14.38 -11.62
C ASN A 96 7.10 -13.58 -11.05
N ALA A 97 8.25 -13.54 -11.75
CA ALA A 97 9.41 -12.76 -11.32
C ALA A 97 9.14 -11.25 -11.31
N LEU A 98 8.44 -10.74 -12.32
CA LEU A 98 8.01 -9.34 -12.35
C LEU A 98 7.02 -9.04 -11.22
N ALA A 99 6.11 -9.97 -10.95
CA ALA A 99 5.15 -9.82 -9.87
C ALA A 99 5.85 -9.75 -8.50
N GLU A 100 6.74 -10.70 -8.21
CA GLU A 100 7.52 -10.73 -6.98
C GLU A 100 8.36 -9.47 -6.79
N ALA A 101 9.00 -8.96 -7.84
CA ALA A 101 9.80 -7.73 -7.78
C ALA A 101 8.95 -6.50 -7.42
N VAL A 102 7.74 -6.40 -7.99
CA VAL A 102 6.81 -5.31 -7.68
C VAL A 102 6.26 -5.44 -6.26
N VAL A 103 5.90 -6.65 -5.83
CA VAL A 103 5.41 -6.93 -4.48
C VAL A 103 6.47 -6.57 -3.43
N ALA A 104 7.69 -7.08 -3.60
CA ALA A 104 8.79 -6.82 -2.67
C ALA A 104 9.05 -5.32 -2.49
N ARG A 105 8.99 -4.55 -3.60
CA ARG A 105 9.18 -3.10 -3.53
C ARG A 105 8.03 -2.40 -2.81
N LEU A 106 6.79 -2.74 -3.14
CA LEU A 106 5.60 -2.16 -2.52
C LEU A 106 5.53 -2.46 -1.02
N ASP A 107 5.88 -3.68 -0.62
CA ASP A 107 5.83 -4.11 0.77
C ASP A 107 6.96 -3.47 1.59
N THR A 108 8.15 -3.33 1.01
CA THR A 108 9.27 -2.64 1.68
C THR A 108 8.93 -1.18 1.94
N ASP A 109 8.50 -0.44 0.91
CA ASP A 109 8.14 0.98 1.02
C ASP A 109 6.92 1.20 1.94
N PHE A 110 6.06 0.19 2.13
CA PHE A 110 4.93 0.29 3.05
C PHE A 110 5.33 0.10 4.52
N VAL A 111 6.26 -0.82 4.80
CA VAL A 111 6.73 -1.10 6.17
C VAL A 111 7.73 -0.05 6.66
N ASP A 112 8.58 0.44 5.76
CA ASP A 112 9.62 1.44 6.06
C ASP A 112 9.52 2.62 5.05
N PRO A 113 8.59 3.58 5.28
CA PRO A 113 8.24 4.65 4.35
C PRO A 113 9.20 5.84 4.31
#